data_AF-A0A9P3IGT3-F1
#
_entry.id   AF-A0A9P3IGT3-F1
#
_cell.length_a   1.000
_cell.length_b   1.000
_cell.length_c   1.000
_cell.angle_alpha   90.00
_cell.angle_beta   90.00
_cell.angle_gamma   90.00
#
_symmetry.space_group_name_H-M   'P 1'
#
loop_
_entity.id
_entity.type
_entity.pdbx_description
1 polymer ?
#
loop_
_entity_poly.entity_id
_entity_poly.type
_entity_poly.pdbx_seq_one_letter_code
_entity_poly.pdbx_strand_id
1 'polypeptide(L)'
;MDSDAAHDGVDGDKTHDNARPFQVVVAATPEMGIGQGGQLPWTHLQRDMAFFKDVTSSTSRAGTRNAVLMGRRTWESLPPRFRPLPGRLNVVLTRSGQLPATSGDGGGGCAQQDVVVAESLAAALLMLGAEPHKSSIESVFVIGGGQVFREALSSPLCEAVHLTRVRRLSSADPSTPAATTGGHRGVAEGEELIPCDTHMPAVDPSAFRLWRASSPFNDNGYSCSFLTYVRASPPPEPNPPASSSLALPLAAVAPCQGNGMATAAVEGGSSSKSSEGRQVRGEGAWMSLPVRVREEHEEYQYLKLVRRIMDDGVPSDDRTGTGTLSLFGCQMRFNLRHTFPLLTTKRVFWRAVVEELLWFIHGSTNAKLLQDKGIHIWDGNASRPYLDSLGLTDREEGDLGPVYGFQWRHFGARYRDMHAEYSGQGVDQLADVIHRIKTNPSDRRILMSAWNPTDIPHMALPPCHVLAQFYVARGELSCQLYQRSCDMGLGVPFNIASYSLLTLLIASVCGLQPGEFVHVLGDAHVYSNHIDPLKLQLQNTPRPFPRVRINPAVADIDSFTAADIDLVGYNPHAKISMRMAV
;
A
#
# COMPACT_ATOMS: atom_id res chain seq x y z
N MET A 1 68.70 -23.81 -14.26
CA MET A 1 68.50 -23.11 -12.99
C MET A 1 68.30 -21.65 -13.33
N ASP A 2 67.06 -21.26 -13.52
CA ASP A 2 66.45 -20.10 -12.83
C ASP A 2 64.96 -20.14 -13.13
N SER A 3 64.19 -20.09 -12.05
CA SER A 3 62.78 -20.42 -11.95
C SER A 3 61.93 -19.15 -11.91
N ASP A 4 60.98 -19.04 -12.82
CA ASP A 4 59.88 -18.10 -12.76
C ASP A 4 58.94 -18.45 -11.59
N ALA A 5 58.74 -17.49 -10.69
CA ALA A 5 57.74 -17.55 -9.63
C ALA A 5 56.42 -16.94 -10.13
N ALA A 6 55.43 -17.80 -10.39
CA ALA A 6 54.04 -17.40 -10.59
C ALA A 6 53.38 -17.17 -9.22
N HIS A 7 52.71 -16.02 -9.08
CA HIS A 7 51.89 -15.66 -7.93
C HIS A 7 50.53 -16.37 -8.02
N ASP A 8 50.24 -17.25 -7.06
CA ASP A 8 48.91 -17.80 -6.83
C ASP A 8 47.98 -16.72 -6.24
N GLY A 9 46.99 -16.30 -7.03
CA GLY A 9 45.86 -15.49 -6.59
C GLY A 9 44.79 -16.38 -5.97
N VAL A 10 44.48 -16.13 -4.70
CA VAL A 10 43.43 -16.78 -3.90
C VAL A 10 42.05 -16.52 -4.51
N ASP A 11 41.37 -17.59 -4.95
CA ASP A 11 39.96 -17.63 -5.39
C ASP A 11 39.06 -17.35 -4.16
N GLY A 12 38.73 -16.08 -3.94
CA GLY A 12 37.73 -15.64 -2.98
C GLY A 12 36.43 -15.25 -3.69
N ASP A 13 35.31 -15.77 -3.21
CA ASP A 13 33.93 -15.29 -3.45
C ASP A 13 33.21 -15.71 -4.76
N LYS A 14 33.15 -17.02 -5.04
CA LYS A 14 32.21 -17.60 -6.05
C LYS A 14 31.12 -18.51 -5.48
N THR A 15 31.11 -18.78 -4.18
CA THR A 15 30.20 -19.76 -3.56
C THR A 15 28.80 -19.22 -3.25
N HIS A 16 28.58 -17.90 -3.29
CA HIS A 16 27.28 -17.29 -3.00
C HIS A 16 26.37 -17.10 -4.22
N ASP A 17 26.89 -17.19 -5.44
CA ASP A 17 26.18 -16.78 -6.66
C ASP A 17 25.06 -17.74 -7.11
N ASN A 18 24.96 -18.95 -6.51
CA ASN A 18 23.99 -19.96 -6.92
C ASN A 18 22.92 -20.29 -5.86
N ALA A 19 22.90 -19.60 -4.71
CA ALA A 19 21.89 -19.85 -3.68
C ALA A 19 20.52 -19.26 -4.08
N ARG A 20 19.44 -20.02 -3.86
CA ARG A 20 18.08 -19.56 -4.18
C ARG A 20 17.56 -18.53 -3.16
N PRO A 21 16.96 -17.42 -3.63
CA PRO A 21 16.10 -16.60 -2.78
C PRO A 21 14.88 -17.38 -2.28
N PHE A 22 14.32 -16.94 -1.15
CA PHE A 22 13.20 -17.63 -0.51
C PHE A 22 12.28 -16.67 0.24
N GLN A 23 11.12 -17.17 0.62
CA GLN A 23 10.11 -16.44 1.39
C GLN A 23 9.81 -17.18 2.69
N VAL A 24 9.33 -16.49 3.72
CA VAL A 24 8.92 -17.09 5.01
C VAL A 24 7.40 -17.14 5.06
N VAL A 25 6.83 -18.25 5.52
CA VAL A 25 5.39 -18.36 5.82
C VAL A 25 5.20 -18.83 7.25
N VAL A 26 4.46 -18.05 8.04
CA VAL A 26 4.34 -18.28 9.48
C VAL A 26 3.04 -17.71 10.04
N ALA A 27 2.46 -18.37 11.02
CA ALA A 27 1.43 -17.83 11.89
C ALA A 27 2.05 -17.57 13.27
N ALA A 28 1.80 -16.40 13.86
CA ALA A 28 2.39 -16.01 15.14
C ALA A 28 1.46 -15.11 15.98
N THR A 29 1.63 -15.18 17.31
CA THR A 29 1.04 -14.21 18.26
C THR A 29 1.65 -12.82 18.09
N PRO A 30 1.09 -11.75 18.71
CA PRO A 30 1.73 -10.43 18.71
C PRO A 30 3.17 -10.42 19.26
N GLU A 31 3.48 -11.32 20.19
CA GLU A 31 4.79 -11.54 20.79
C GLU A 31 5.68 -12.45 19.94
N MET A 32 5.24 -12.80 18.73
CA MET A 32 5.93 -13.71 17.80
C MET A 32 6.05 -15.16 18.29
N GLY A 33 5.13 -15.57 19.16
CA GLY A 33 4.96 -16.96 19.59
C GLY A 33 4.37 -17.83 18.49
N ILE A 34 4.99 -18.98 18.22
CA ILE A 34 4.64 -19.86 17.09
C ILE A 34 4.36 -21.31 17.50
N GLY A 35 4.64 -21.68 18.75
CA GLY A 35 4.50 -23.06 19.22
C GLY A 35 4.47 -23.18 20.73
N GLN A 36 3.80 -24.23 21.20
CA GLN A 36 3.72 -24.65 22.60
C GLN A 36 3.74 -26.18 22.66
N GLY A 37 4.67 -26.77 23.41
CA GLY A 37 4.77 -28.23 23.57
C GLY A 37 5.00 -29.00 22.25
N GLY A 38 5.64 -28.36 21.27
CA GLY A 38 5.83 -28.95 19.92
C GLY A 38 4.59 -28.96 19.03
N GLN A 39 3.52 -28.25 19.42
CA GLN A 39 2.29 -28.09 18.66
C GLN A 39 2.03 -26.60 18.37
N LEU A 40 1.07 -26.32 17.48
CA LEU A 40 0.54 -24.97 17.32
C LEU A 40 -0.21 -24.54 18.60
N PRO A 41 -0.08 -23.28 19.06
CA PRO A 41 -0.62 -22.85 20.35
C PRO A 41 -2.11 -22.44 20.28
N TRP A 42 -2.72 -22.52 19.10
CA TRP A 42 -4.14 -22.28 18.85
C TRP A 42 -4.82 -23.53 18.29
N THR A 43 -6.15 -23.57 18.42
CA THR A 43 -6.97 -24.58 17.76
C THR A 43 -7.03 -24.32 16.25
N HIS A 44 -7.52 -25.30 15.49
CA HIS A 44 -7.47 -25.33 14.03
C HIS A 44 -7.97 -24.03 13.36
N LEU A 45 -7.07 -23.19 12.85
CA LEU A 45 -7.39 -21.98 12.09
C LEU A 45 -7.62 -22.33 10.61
N GLN A 46 -8.87 -22.41 10.18
CA GLN A 46 -9.21 -22.95 8.84
C GLN A 46 -8.71 -22.04 7.72
N ARG A 47 -8.88 -20.73 7.86
CA ARG A 47 -8.49 -19.76 6.83
C ARG A 47 -6.98 -19.59 6.79
N ASP A 48 -6.30 -19.65 7.93
CA ASP A 48 -4.84 -19.65 7.99
C ASP A 48 -4.26 -20.87 7.26
N MET A 49 -4.77 -22.06 7.52
CA MET A 49 -4.31 -23.28 6.82
C MET A 49 -4.60 -23.21 5.31
N ALA A 50 -5.74 -22.62 4.91
CA ALA A 50 -6.05 -22.38 3.50
C ALA A 50 -5.07 -21.40 2.85
N PHE A 51 -4.75 -20.30 3.54
CA PHE A 51 -3.76 -19.31 3.11
C PHE A 51 -2.35 -19.93 2.99
N PHE A 52 -1.89 -20.65 4.01
CA PHE A 52 -0.63 -21.39 4.00
C PHE A 52 -0.54 -22.33 2.79
N LYS A 53 -1.60 -23.10 2.53
CA LYS A 53 -1.65 -24.00 1.39
C LYS A 53 -1.58 -23.23 0.08
N ASP A 54 -2.40 -22.20 -0.10
CA ASP A 54 -2.43 -21.41 -1.34
C ASP A 54 -1.06 -20.79 -1.63
N VAL A 55 -0.48 -20.06 -0.67
CA VAL A 55 0.83 -19.40 -0.81
C VAL A 55 1.93 -20.41 -1.17
N THR A 56 1.98 -21.56 -0.49
CA THR A 56 3.09 -22.50 -0.66
C THR A 56 2.91 -23.47 -1.83
N SER A 57 1.72 -23.62 -2.41
CA SER A 57 1.46 -24.60 -3.49
C SER A 57 1.14 -23.99 -4.85
N SER A 58 0.70 -22.73 -4.90
CA SER A 58 0.39 -22.05 -6.15
C SER A 58 1.66 -21.72 -6.94
N THR A 59 1.67 -22.06 -8.23
CA THR A 59 2.73 -21.72 -9.20
C THR A 59 2.17 -20.94 -10.37
N SER A 60 3.00 -20.11 -10.97
CA SER A 60 2.68 -19.32 -12.17
C SER A 60 3.15 -20.01 -13.46
N ARG A 61 4.19 -20.83 -13.38
CA ARG A 61 4.77 -21.57 -14.50
C ARG A 61 4.26 -23.00 -14.53
N ALA A 62 3.65 -23.38 -15.65
CA ALA A 62 3.20 -24.74 -15.90
C ALA A 62 4.36 -25.75 -15.77
N GLY A 63 4.07 -26.91 -15.17
CA GLY A 63 5.05 -28.00 -14.99
C GLY A 63 6.05 -27.80 -13.84
N THR A 64 5.94 -26.71 -13.08
CA THR A 64 6.79 -26.45 -11.92
C THR A 64 6.04 -26.70 -10.61
N ARG A 65 6.81 -26.89 -9.53
CA ARG A 65 6.28 -26.97 -8.16
C ARG A 65 7.07 -26.06 -7.22
N ASN A 66 6.59 -25.86 -6.00
CA ASN A 66 7.32 -25.11 -4.99
C ASN A 66 8.07 -26.04 -4.01
N ALA A 67 9.05 -25.48 -3.30
CA ALA A 67 9.76 -26.17 -2.22
C ALA A 67 9.41 -25.55 -0.85
N VAL A 68 9.24 -26.40 0.17
CA VAL A 68 9.02 -25.99 1.56
C VAL A 68 10.16 -26.51 2.43
N LEU A 69 10.83 -25.61 3.14
CA LEU A 69 11.97 -25.88 4.00
C LEU A 69 11.53 -25.82 5.45
N MET A 70 11.88 -26.85 6.21
CA MET A 70 11.54 -26.90 7.63
C MET A 70 12.60 -27.63 8.46
N GLY A 71 12.73 -27.23 9.72
CA GLY A 71 13.54 -27.97 10.69
C GLY A 71 12.90 -29.31 11.06
N ARG A 72 13.73 -30.26 11.51
CA ARG A 72 13.28 -31.61 11.91
C ARG A 72 12.08 -31.63 12.88
N ARG A 73 12.07 -30.77 13.91
CA ARG A 73 10.95 -30.71 14.88
C ARG A 73 9.64 -30.25 14.23
N THR A 74 9.71 -29.31 13.28
CA THR A 74 8.54 -28.87 12.51
C THR A 74 8.06 -29.97 11.57
N TRP A 75 8.97 -30.71 10.94
CA TRP A 75 8.61 -31.90 10.18
C TRP A 75 7.88 -32.91 11.07
N GLU A 76 8.44 -33.22 12.26
CA GLU A 76 7.88 -34.15 13.24
C GLU A 76 6.54 -33.71 13.86
N SER A 77 6.23 -32.40 13.86
CA SER A 77 4.93 -31.89 14.32
C SER A 77 3.82 -31.95 13.27
N LEU A 78 4.13 -32.12 11.98
CA LEU A 78 3.10 -32.25 10.94
C LEU A 78 2.28 -33.54 11.15
N PRO A 79 0.94 -33.51 11.07
CA PRO A 79 0.14 -34.73 11.16
C PRO A 79 0.57 -35.76 10.08
N PRO A 80 0.68 -37.07 10.39
CA PRO A 80 1.17 -38.07 9.44
C PRO A 80 0.46 -38.07 8.08
N ARG A 81 -0.88 -37.87 8.09
CA ARG A 81 -1.70 -37.76 6.87
C ARG A 81 -1.34 -36.60 5.93
N PHE A 82 -0.60 -35.61 6.41
CA PHE A 82 -0.16 -34.42 5.65
C PHE A 82 1.35 -34.39 5.46
N ARG A 83 2.06 -35.49 5.77
CA ARG A 83 3.51 -35.62 5.67
C ARG A 83 3.85 -36.68 4.61
N PRO A 84 4.51 -36.34 3.49
CA PRO A 84 4.92 -34.99 3.06
C PRO A 84 3.74 -34.08 2.68
N LEU A 85 3.99 -32.77 2.66
CA LEU A 85 3.02 -31.80 2.18
C LEU A 85 2.81 -31.99 0.67
N PRO A 86 1.59 -32.33 0.20
CA PRO A 86 1.37 -32.74 -1.19
C PRO A 86 1.61 -31.59 -2.17
N GLY A 87 2.06 -31.94 -3.39
CA GLY A 87 2.30 -31.02 -4.50
C GLY A 87 3.53 -30.13 -4.35
N ARG A 88 4.36 -30.37 -3.33
CA ARG A 88 5.54 -29.55 -2.98
C ARG A 88 6.73 -30.45 -2.69
N LEU A 89 7.93 -29.96 -2.99
CA LEU A 89 9.17 -30.58 -2.53
C LEU A 89 9.38 -30.23 -1.06
N ASN A 90 9.45 -31.23 -0.18
CA ASN A 90 9.66 -31.04 1.25
C ASN A 90 11.15 -31.19 1.55
N VAL A 91 11.79 -30.14 2.05
CA VAL A 91 13.20 -30.15 2.43
C VAL A 91 13.32 -30.08 3.95
N VAL A 92 13.86 -31.13 4.56
CA VAL A 92 14.00 -31.22 6.02
C VAL A 92 15.43 -30.93 6.44
N LEU A 93 15.61 -29.93 7.29
CA LEU A 93 16.90 -29.53 7.82
C LEU A 93 17.25 -30.40 9.05
N THR A 94 18.28 -31.24 8.92
CA THR A 94 18.79 -32.06 10.02
C THR A 94 20.28 -32.37 9.87
N ARG A 95 21.02 -32.30 10.99
CA ARG A 95 22.45 -32.64 11.05
C ARG A 95 22.72 -34.14 11.03
N SER A 96 21.70 -34.97 11.31
CA SER A 96 21.86 -36.44 11.30
C SER A 96 21.97 -37.04 9.90
N GLY A 97 21.73 -36.26 8.83
CA GLY A 97 21.73 -36.72 7.43
C GLY A 97 20.59 -37.70 7.07
N GLN A 98 19.92 -38.28 8.05
CA GLN A 98 18.82 -39.23 7.87
C GLN A 98 17.59 -38.80 8.66
N LEU A 99 16.41 -39.02 8.07
CA LEU A 99 15.13 -38.99 8.77
C LEU A 99 14.89 -40.35 9.45
N PRO A 100 14.31 -40.38 10.66
CA PRO A 100 13.96 -41.64 11.30
C PRO A 100 13.00 -42.43 10.41
N ALA A 101 13.23 -43.73 10.26
CA ALA A 101 12.37 -44.61 9.47
C ALA A 101 10.93 -44.51 10.01
N THR A 102 9.99 -44.05 9.18
CA THR A 102 8.59 -43.97 9.53
C THR A 102 8.10 -45.38 9.86
N SER A 103 7.93 -45.65 11.15
CA SER A 103 7.51 -46.95 11.66
C SER A 103 6.01 -47.09 11.41
N GLY A 104 5.64 -47.81 10.35
CA GLY A 104 4.27 -48.24 10.09
C GLY A 104 3.39 -47.20 9.38
N ASP A 105 3.28 -47.31 8.05
CA ASP A 105 1.99 -47.19 7.37
C ASP A 105 2.07 -47.86 5.99
N GLY A 106 1.27 -48.91 5.81
CA GLY A 106 1.18 -49.71 4.59
C GLY A 106 0.39 -49.01 3.49
N GLY A 107 0.94 -47.93 2.93
CA GLY A 107 0.30 -47.19 1.84
C GLY A 107 1.31 -46.54 0.89
N GLY A 108 1.66 -47.28 -0.18
CA GLY A 108 2.14 -46.73 -1.46
C GLY A 108 3.55 -46.13 -1.49
N GLY A 109 4.49 -46.85 -2.14
CA GLY A 109 5.89 -46.48 -2.36
C GLY A 109 6.18 -45.25 -3.25
N CYS A 110 5.41 -44.17 -3.12
CA CYS A 110 5.65 -42.89 -3.83
C CYS A 110 6.26 -41.80 -2.93
N ALA A 111 6.32 -42.01 -1.60
CA ALA A 111 6.63 -40.97 -0.61
C ALA A 111 8.11 -40.49 -0.55
N GLN A 112 9.04 -41.17 -1.21
CA GLN A 112 10.48 -40.85 -1.13
C GLN A 112 10.97 -39.80 -2.15
N GLN A 113 10.23 -39.54 -3.25
CA GLN A 113 10.66 -38.57 -4.27
C GLN A 113 10.37 -37.10 -3.92
N ASP A 114 9.48 -36.88 -2.94
CA ASP A 114 9.00 -35.55 -2.54
C ASP A 114 9.65 -35.03 -1.25
N VAL A 115 10.63 -35.77 -0.71
CA VAL A 115 11.33 -35.42 0.52
C VAL A 115 12.83 -35.47 0.31
N VAL A 116 13.52 -34.38 0.66
CA VAL A 116 14.98 -34.27 0.60
C VAL A 116 15.49 -33.77 1.95
N VAL A 117 16.71 -34.15 2.32
CA VAL A 117 17.36 -33.73 3.56
C VAL A 117 18.53 -32.81 3.24
N ALA A 118 18.70 -31.77 4.06
CA ALA A 118 19.87 -30.90 4.02
C ALA A 118 20.40 -30.65 5.44
N GLU A 119 21.70 -30.43 5.57
CA GLU A 119 22.34 -30.23 6.88
C GLU A 119 22.15 -28.81 7.46
N SER A 120 21.86 -27.83 6.60
CA SER A 120 21.67 -26.42 6.95
C SER A 120 20.75 -25.71 5.95
N LEU A 121 20.25 -24.52 6.31
CA LEU A 121 19.48 -23.69 5.39
C LEU A 121 20.33 -23.30 4.18
N ALA A 122 21.59 -22.90 4.38
CA ALA A 122 22.52 -22.56 3.30
C ALA A 122 22.70 -23.73 2.31
N ALA A 123 22.94 -24.95 2.80
CA ALA A 123 23.08 -26.14 1.96
C ALA A 123 21.80 -26.44 1.17
N ALA A 124 20.63 -26.28 1.79
CA ALA A 124 19.34 -26.44 1.11
C ALA A 124 19.16 -25.44 -0.03
N LEU A 125 19.49 -24.16 0.20
CA LEU A 125 19.33 -23.11 -0.81
C LEU A 125 20.30 -23.27 -1.99
N LEU A 126 21.52 -23.75 -1.74
CA LEU A 126 22.49 -24.09 -2.78
C LEU A 126 22.02 -25.29 -3.61
N MET A 127 21.53 -26.35 -2.96
CA MET A 127 20.97 -27.52 -3.62
C MET A 127 19.78 -27.14 -4.52
N LEU A 128 18.87 -26.30 -4.02
CA LEU A 128 17.71 -25.85 -4.79
C LEU A 128 18.08 -24.91 -5.95
N GLY A 129 19.27 -24.30 -5.90
CA GLY A 129 19.82 -23.49 -6.98
C GLY A 129 20.57 -24.28 -8.04
N ALA A 130 20.79 -25.58 -7.83
CA ALA A 130 21.40 -26.48 -8.80
C ALA A 130 20.34 -27.28 -9.57
N GLU A 131 20.68 -27.81 -10.74
CA GLU A 131 19.82 -28.76 -11.46
C GLU A 131 19.72 -30.09 -10.69
N PRO A 132 18.57 -30.80 -10.73
CA PRO A 132 17.36 -30.50 -11.52
C PRO A 132 16.38 -29.52 -10.84
N HIS A 133 16.68 -29.05 -9.62
CA HIS A 133 15.77 -28.21 -8.84
C HIS A 133 15.65 -26.79 -9.38
N LYS A 134 16.73 -26.25 -9.95
CA LYS A 134 16.75 -24.90 -10.53
C LYS A 134 15.65 -24.69 -11.56
N SER A 135 15.44 -25.68 -12.44
CA SER A 135 14.41 -25.65 -13.49
C SER A 135 13.01 -26.05 -13.00
N SER A 136 12.93 -27.05 -12.12
CA SER A 136 11.64 -27.65 -11.67
C SER A 136 10.97 -26.94 -10.49
N ILE A 137 11.73 -26.24 -9.64
CA ILE A 137 11.21 -25.49 -8.51
C ILE A 137 10.97 -24.03 -8.93
N GLU A 138 9.79 -23.47 -8.63
CA GLU A 138 9.47 -22.06 -8.89
C GLU A 138 9.85 -21.19 -7.69
N SER A 139 9.24 -21.43 -6.53
CA SER A 139 9.46 -20.66 -5.31
C SER A 139 9.91 -21.56 -4.14
N VAL A 140 10.66 -20.95 -3.21
CA VAL A 140 11.16 -21.61 -2.00
C VAL A 140 10.56 -20.92 -0.78
N PHE A 141 9.96 -21.71 0.13
CA PHE A 141 9.31 -21.21 1.34
C PHE A 141 9.92 -21.84 2.59
N VAL A 142 10.41 -21.03 3.52
CA VAL A 142 10.78 -21.46 4.86
C VAL A 142 9.54 -21.42 5.76
N ILE A 143 9.17 -22.55 6.35
CA ILE A 143 7.92 -22.71 7.10
C ILE A 143 8.11 -23.05 8.59
N GLY A 144 9.35 -23.10 9.06
CA GLY A 144 9.68 -23.25 10.49
C GLY A 144 10.91 -24.09 10.77
N GLY A 145 11.34 -24.26 12.02
CA GLY A 145 10.80 -23.66 13.26
C GLY A 145 11.63 -22.47 13.75
N GLY A 146 11.50 -22.10 15.03
CA GLY A 146 12.07 -20.85 15.58
C GLY A 146 13.55 -20.60 15.28
N GLN A 147 14.42 -21.62 15.35
CA GLN A 147 15.83 -21.49 14.96
C GLN A 147 16.00 -21.25 13.45
N VAL A 148 15.24 -21.97 12.62
CA VAL A 148 15.28 -21.82 11.16
C VAL A 148 14.77 -20.44 10.76
N PHE A 149 13.71 -19.93 11.40
CA PHE A 149 13.22 -18.57 11.17
C PHE A 149 14.25 -17.52 11.58
N ARG A 150 15.03 -17.74 12.66
CA ARG A 150 16.10 -16.83 13.07
C ARG A 150 17.19 -16.69 12.00
N GLU A 151 17.64 -17.82 11.46
CA GLU A 151 18.60 -17.84 10.35
C GLU A 151 17.99 -17.23 9.09
N ALA A 152 16.75 -17.59 8.77
CA ALA A 152 16.04 -17.15 7.58
C ALA A 152 15.84 -15.63 7.52
N LEU A 153 15.33 -15.01 8.60
CA LEU A 153 15.07 -13.57 8.64
C LEU A 153 16.35 -12.72 8.62
N SER A 154 17.46 -13.28 9.10
CA SER A 154 18.78 -12.62 9.08
C SER A 154 19.45 -12.72 7.71
N SER A 155 19.01 -13.66 6.86
CA SER A 155 19.60 -13.87 5.53
C SER A 155 19.18 -12.76 4.56
N PRO A 156 20.10 -12.23 3.74
CA PRO A 156 19.76 -11.29 2.67
C PRO A 156 18.90 -11.93 1.56
N LEU A 157 18.88 -13.27 1.48
CA LEU A 157 18.10 -14.03 0.50
C LEU A 157 16.60 -14.16 0.84
N CYS A 158 16.18 -13.74 2.05
CA CYS A 158 14.77 -13.77 2.43
C CYS A 158 14.03 -12.58 1.79
N GLU A 159 13.25 -12.81 0.74
CA GLU A 159 12.61 -11.75 -0.05
C GLU A 159 11.29 -11.26 0.56
N ALA A 160 10.56 -12.14 1.25
CA ALA A 160 9.25 -11.82 1.82
C ALA A 160 8.95 -12.62 3.08
N VAL A 161 8.05 -12.08 3.90
CA VAL A 161 7.49 -12.74 5.09
C VAL A 161 5.97 -12.66 5.03
N HIS A 162 5.31 -13.81 4.90
CA HIS A 162 3.87 -13.97 5.02
C HIS A 162 3.54 -14.35 6.47
N LEU A 163 3.01 -13.39 7.20
CA LEU A 163 2.66 -13.50 8.61
C LEU A 163 1.15 -13.52 8.78
N THR A 164 0.60 -14.61 9.30
CA THR A 164 -0.72 -14.61 9.93
C THR A 164 -0.55 -14.15 11.38
N ARG A 165 -1.03 -12.96 11.71
CA ARG A 165 -1.07 -12.49 13.11
C ARG A 165 -2.30 -13.08 13.78
N VAL A 166 -2.11 -13.80 14.89
CA VAL A 166 -3.18 -14.52 15.61
C VAL A 166 -3.34 -13.91 17.01
N ARG A 167 -4.55 -13.52 17.37
CA ARG A 167 -4.91 -13.05 18.72
C ARG A 167 -6.10 -13.84 19.24
N ARG A 168 -6.10 -14.20 20.52
CA ARG A 168 -7.27 -14.85 21.12
C ARG A 168 -8.28 -13.78 21.53
N LEU A 169 -9.52 -13.93 21.07
CA LEU A 169 -10.62 -13.08 21.51
C LEU A 169 -10.99 -13.47 22.94
N SER A 170 -11.10 -12.51 23.85
CA SER A 170 -11.64 -12.77 25.18
C SER A 170 -13.09 -13.25 25.10
N SER A 171 -13.49 -14.11 26.02
CA SER A 171 -14.88 -14.56 26.18
C SER A 171 -15.77 -13.52 26.89
N ALA A 172 -15.30 -12.28 27.06
CA ALA A 172 -16.03 -11.23 27.77
C ALA A 172 -17.10 -10.59 26.88
N ASP A 173 -18.27 -10.34 27.48
CA ASP A 173 -19.49 -9.84 26.85
C ASP A 173 -19.26 -8.50 26.11
N PRO A 174 -19.55 -8.41 24.79
CA PRO A 174 -19.37 -7.20 23.99
C PRO A 174 -20.25 -6.01 24.42
N SER A 175 -21.10 -6.15 25.43
CA SER A 175 -21.98 -5.10 25.96
C SER A 175 -21.39 -4.26 27.10
N THR A 176 -20.16 -4.53 27.56
CA THR A 176 -19.54 -3.77 28.66
C THR A 176 -18.75 -2.57 28.12
N PRO A 177 -19.12 -1.31 28.42
CA PRO A 177 -18.34 -0.16 27.98
C PRO A 177 -16.97 -0.14 28.67
N ALA A 178 -15.92 0.01 27.86
CA ALA A 178 -14.53 0.13 28.30
C ALA A 178 -14.36 1.30 29.29
N ALA A 179 -13.87 1.01 30.50
CA ALA A 179 -13.43 2.02 31.43
C ALA A 179 -12.07 2.55 30.97
N THR A 180 -12.02 3.83 30.58
CA THR A 180 -10.80 4.53 30.22
C THR A 180 -9.84 4.55 31.41
N THR A 181 -8.84 3.66 31.38
CA THR A 181 -7.65 3.79 32.23
C THR A 181 -6.44 4.06 31.36
N GLY A 182 -5.83 5.23 31.59
CA GLY A 182 -4.67 5.68 30.87
C GLY A 182 -3.44 4.82 31.15
N GLY A 183 -2.60 4.68 30.13
CA GLY A 183 -1.19 4.35 30.27
C GLY A 183 -0.87 2.89 30.56
N HIS A 184 -0.83 2.06 29.53
CA HIS A 184 0.31 1.18 29.21
C HIS A 184 0.09 0.52 27.84
N ARG A 185 1.05 0.68 26.93
CA ARG A 185 1.10 -0.07 25.66
C ARG A 185 1.27 -1.55 25.98
N GLY A 186 0.39 -2.41 25.47
CA GLY A 186 0.66 -3.85 25.46
C GLY A 186 -0.45 -4.73 24.89
N VAL A 187 -1.70 -4.55 25.32
CA VAL A 187 -2.80 -5.46 24.97
C VAL A 187 -4.03 -4.61 24.71
N ALA A 188 -4.67 -4.77 23.55
CA ALA A 188 -5.96 -4.12 23.32
C ALA A 188 -6.96 -4.73 24.31
N GLU A 189 -7.76 -3.91 24.99
CA GLU A 189 -8.77 -4.41 25.94
C GLU A 189 -9.64 -5.48 25.27
N GLY A 190 -9.67 -6.68 25.86
CA GLY A 190 -10.42 -7.84 25.34
C GLY A 190 -9.59 -8.94 24.66
N GLU A 191 -8.26 -8.98 24.82
CA GLU A 191 -7.40 -10.04 24.30
C GLU A 191 -6.82 -10.93 25.43
N GLU A 192 -6.78 -12.25 25.22
CA GLU A 192 -6.17 -13.21 26.16
C GLU A 192 -4.78 -13.66 25.65
N LEU A 193 -3.81 -13.79 26.56
CA LEU A 193 -2.46 -14.23 26.22
C LEU A 193 -2.45 -15.69 25.73
N ILE A 194 -1.79 -15.94 24.60
CA ILE A 194 -1.58 -17.29 24.07
C ILE A 194 -0.18 -17.78 24.53
N PRO A 195 -0.09 -18.77 25.44
CA PRO A 195 1.20 -19.25 25.93
C PRO A 195 2.01 -19.91 24.81
N CYS A 196 3.29 -19.56 24.71
CA CYS A 196 4.22 -20.08 23.70
C CYS A 196 5.61 -20.34 24.30
N ASP A 197 6.21 -21.49 23.99
CA ASP A 197 7.59 -21.87 24.34
C ASP A 197 8.57 -21.73 23.16
N THR A 198 8.02 -21.58 21.95
CA THR A 198 8.77 -21.44 20.72
C THR A 198 8.37 -20.14 20.03
N HIS A 199 9.37 -19.34 19.67
CA HIS A 199 9.20 -17.99 19.11
C HIS A 199 10.03 -17.81 17.84
N MET A 200 9.55 -16.96 16.92
CA MET A 200 10.35 -16.42 15.82
C MET A 200 10.86 -15.01 16.17
N PRO A 201 11.94 -14.51 15.56
CA PRO A 201 12.29 -13.09 15.69
C PRO A 201 11.21 -12.17 15.13
N ALA A 202 11.13 -10.95 15.66
CA ALA A 202 10.32 -9.90 15.08
C ALA A 202 10.76 -9.60 13.63
N VAL A 203 9.80 -9.28 12.76
CA VAL A 203 10.09 -8.81 11.39
C VAL A 203 10.69 -7.42 11.49
N ASP A 204 11.97 -7.26 11.14
CA ASP A 204 12.68 -6.00 11.24
C ASP A 204 12.07 -4.95 10.27
N PRO A 205 11.46 -3.86 10.77
CA PRO A 205 10.90 -2.82 9.92
C PRO A 205 11.96 -1.99 9.19
N SER A 206 13.24 -2.14 9.50
CA SER A 206 14.35 -1.55 8.74
C SER A 206 14.61 -2.34 7.45
N ALA A 207 14.63 -3.68 7.55
CA ALA A 207 14.88 -4.61 6.45
C ALA A 207 13.64 -4.94 5.61
N PHE A 208 12.44 -4.86 6.18
CA PHE A 208 11.19 -5.22 5.50
C PHE A 208 10.17 -4.08 5.51
N ARG A 209 9.31 -4.04 4.49
CA ARG A 209 8.17 -3.11 4.36
C ARG A 209 6.89 -3.91 4.15
N LEU A 210 5.79 -3.43 4.73
CA LEU A 210 4.49 -4.08 4.57
C LEU A 210 3.99 -3.86 3.14
N TRP A 211 3.72 -4.95 2.42
CA TRP A 211 3.15 -4.97 1.08
C TRP A 211 1.62 -4.98 1.11
N ARG A 212 1.05 -5.80 2.00
CA ARG A 212 -0.41 -5.85 2.19
C ARG A 212 -0.79 -6.26 3.60
N ALA A 213 -1.99 -5.86 4.00
CA ALA A 213 -2.64 -6.32 5.22
C ALA A 213 -4.12 -6.60 4.95
N SER A 214 -4.62 -7.76 5.38
CA SER A 214 -6.07 -7.98 5.43
C SER A 214 -6.71 -7.15 6.55
N SER A 215 -8.00 -6.89 6.43
CA SER A 215 -8.83 -6.58 7.60
C SER A 215 -8.79 -7.76 8.59
N PRO A 216 -8.92 -7.50 9.90
CA PRO A 216 -9.05 -8.58 10.88
C PRO A 216 -10.30 -9.43 10.64
N PHE A 217 -10.18 -10.75 10.82
CA PHE A 217 -11.28 -11.69 10.69
C PHE A 217 -11.30 -12.70 11.84
N ASN A 218 -12.49 -13.22 12.18
CA ASN A 218 -12.63 -14.28 13.18
C ASN A 218 -12.39 -15.66 12.53
N ASP A 219 -11.48 -16.44 13.09
CA ASP A 219 -11.26 -17.85 12.74
C ASP A 219 -11.25 -18.68 14.04
N ASN A 220 -12.36 -19.37 14.31
CA ASN A 220 -12.54 -20.25 15.47
C ASN A 220 -12.22 -19.62 16.84
N GLY A 221 -12.68 -18.38 17.07
CA GLY A 221 -12.48 -17.68 18.35
C GLY A 221 -11.17 -16.89 18.41
N TYR A 222 -10.42 -16.83 17.31
CA TYR A 222 -9.22 -16.01 17.18
C TYR A 222 -9.48 -14.86 16.21
N SER A 223 -8.97 -13.68 16.53
CA SER A 223 -8.83 -12.58 15.58
C SER A 223 -7.53 -12.76 14.80
N CYS A 224 -7.65 -12.97 13.50
CA CYS A 224 -6.53 -13.21 12.61
C CYS A 224 -6.39 -12.08 11.59
N SER A 225 -5.17 -11.82 11.12
CA SER A 225 -4.91 -10.92 9.99
C SER A 225 -3.74 -11.44 9.16
N PHE A 226 -3.88 -11.40 7.85
CA PHE A 226 -2.80 -11.77 6.93
C PHE A 226 -1.98 -10.53 6.59
N LEU A 227 -0.68 -10.60 6.85
CA LEU A 227 0.30 -9.55 6.59
C LEU A 227 1.37 -10.12 5.67
N THR A 228 1.66 -9.44 4.57
CA THR A 228 2.83 -9.79 3.73
C THR A 228 3.81 -8.64 3.80
N TYR A 229 5.04 -8.94 4.21
CA TYR A 229 6.16 -8.02 4.17
C TYR A 229 7.09 -8.39 3.03
N VAL A 230 7.68 -7.40 2.38
CA VAL A 230 8.70 -7.56 1.32
C VAL A 230 9.99 -6.90 1.77
N ARG A 231 11.13 -7.46 1.40
CA ARG A 231 12.43 -6.86 1.70
C ARG A 231 12.52 -5.47 1.07
N ALA A 232 12.95 -4.50 1.87
CA ALA A 232 13.24 -3.16 1.38
C ALA A 232 14.44 -3.21 0.45
N SER A 233 14.30 -2.73 -0.78
CA SER A 233 15.46 -2.44 -1.62
C SER A 233 16.31 -1.35 -0.95
N PRO A 234 17.65 -1.39 -1.04
CA PRO A 234 18.48 -0.27 -0.61
C PRO A 234 17.99 1.01 -1.31
N PRO A 235 17.97 2.16 -0.60
CA PRO A 235 17.56 3.41 -1.22
C PRO A 235 18.46 3.69 -2.45
N PRO A 236 17.91 4.23 -3.55
CA PRO A 236 18.75 4.70 -4.65
C PRO A 236 19.70 5.77 -4.11
N GLU A 237 20.97 5.72 -4.53
CA GLU A 237 21.91 6.78 -4.15
C GLU A 237 21.36 8.15 -4.54
N PRO A 238 21.57 9.20 -3.71
CA PRO A 238 21.16 10.54 -4.07
C PRO A 238 21.83 10.93 -5.39
N ASN A 239 21.04 11.47 -6.33
CA ASN A 239 21.60 12.02 -7.56
C ASN A 239 22.73 13.00 -7.20
N PRO A 240 23.90 12.94 -7.88
CA PRO A 240 24.94 13.92 -7.65
C PRO A 240 24.36 15.32 -7.88
N PRO A 241 24.75 16.33 -7.08
CA PRO A 241 24.24 17.68 -7.23
C PRO A 241 24.53 18.13 -8.67
N ALA A 242 23.50 18.70 -9.32
CA ALA A 242 23.65 19.25 -10.66
C ALA A 242 24.76 20.31 -10.61
N SER A 243 25.92 19.98 -11.20
CA SER A 243 27.01 20.94 -11.35
C SER A 243 26.54 22.04 -12.28
N SER A 244 26.34 23.24 -11.72
CA SER A 244 26.13 24.46 -12.47
C SER A 244 27.41 24.80 -13.25
N SER A 245 27.45 24.47 -14.55
CA SER A 245 28.35 25.14 -15.49
C SER A 245 27.52 25.85 -16.55
N LEU A 246 27.31 27.15 -16.34
CA LEU A 246 26.89 28.07 -17.40
C LEU A 246 27.97 28.09 -18.48
N ALA A 247 27.69 27.49 -19.64
CA ALA A 247 28.40 27.77 -20.88
C ALA A 247 27.38 28.27 -21.90
N LEU A 248 27.39 29.58 -22.12
CA LEU A 248 26.67 30.24 -23.21
C LEU A 248 27.27 29.81 -24.56
N PRO A 249 26.48 29.50 -25.59
CA PRO A 249 27.00 29.43 -26.95
C PRO A 249 26.98 30.81 -27.61
N LEU A 250 28.15 31.26 -28.08
CA LEU A 250 28.29 32.37 -29.01
C LEU A 250 27.67 32.01 -30.37
N ALA A 251 26.97 33.00 -30.95
CA ALA A 251 26.45 32.95 -32.30
C ALA A 251 27.56 33.07 -33.36
N ALA A 252 27.41 32.34 -34.47
CA ALA A 252 28.04 32.64 -35.75
C ALA A 252 27.03 32.41 -36.89
N VAL A 253 27.14 33.24 -37.92
CA VAL A 253 26.12 33.61 -38.90
C VAL A 253 26.37 32.95 -40.27
N ALA A 254 25.31 32.35 -40.86
CA ALA A 254 24.94 32.19 -42.29
C ALA A 254 25.89 31.43 -43.27
N PRO A 255 25.47 31.03 -44.51
CA PRO A 255 24.21 31.33 -45.22
C PRO A 255 23.49 30.17 -45.95
N CYS A 256 22.34 30.55 -46.53
CA CYS A 256 21.32 29.81 -47.27
C CYS A 256 21.77 29.05 -48.53
N GLN A 257 21.06 27.95 -48.84
CA GLN A 257 20.65 27.38 -50.16
C GLN A 257 20.00 26.00 -49.84
N GLY A 258 18.96 25.44 -50.48
CA GLY A 258 18.07 25.76 -51.59
C GLY A 258 16.93 24.69 -51.61
N ASN A 259 15.95 24.91 -52.48
CA ASN A 259 14.68 24.17 -52.64
C ASN A 259 14.76 22.63 -52.76
N GLY A 260 13.65 21.94 -52.40
CA GLY A 260 13.33 20.62 -52.95
C GLY A 260 12.19 19.87 -52.26
N MET A 261 10.97 19.98 -52.79
CA MET A 261 9.89 18.98 -52.61
C MET A 261 10.25 17.71 -53.40
N ALA A 262 10.08 16.52 -52.81
CA ALA A 262 9.51 15.33 -53.49
C ALA A 262 9.35 14.11 -52.55
N THR A 263 8.11 13.63 -52.56
CA THR A 263 7.60 12.26 -52.42
C THR A 263 8.55 11.05 -52.43
N ALA A 264 8.19 10.05 -51.62
CA ALA A 264 7.88 8.65 -52.00
C ALA A 264 8.63 7.54 -51.25
N ALA A 265 7.82 6.50 -50.99
CA ALA A 265 8.14 5.07 -51.02
C ALA A 265 8.81 4.39 -49.81
N VAL A 266 8.00 3.47 -49.30
CA VAL A 266 8.29 2.26 -48.54
C VAL A 266 9.25 1.33 -49.30
N GLU A 267 10.23 0.81 -48.57
CA GLU A 267 10.86 -0.54 -48.60
C GLU A 267 12.23 -0.37 -47.90
N GLY A 268 12.79 -1.24 -47.06
CA GLY A 268 12.45 -2.55 -46.52
C GLY A 268 13.66 -2.98 -45.66
N GLY A 269 13.42 -3.82 -44.64
CA GLY A 269 14.44 -4.68 -44.03
C GLY A 269 15.37 -4.09 -42.96
N SER A 270 15.23 -4.54 -41.71
CA SER A 270 16.38 -4.86 -40.87
C SER A 270 16.00 -5.64 -39.61
N SER A 271 16.41 -6.91 -39.64
CA SER A 271 16.95 -7.73 -38.54
C SER A 271 16.26 -7.72 -37.16
N SER A 272 15.56 -8.82 -36.91
CA SER A 272 15.36 -9.40 -35.59
C SER A 272 16.71 -9.70 -34.93
N LYS A 273 17.05 -8.97 -33.85
CA LYS A 273 18.00 -9.45 -32.84
C LYS A 273 17.20 -9.89 -31.61
N SER A 274 17.21 -11.19 -31.39
CA SER A 274 16.81 -11.84 -30.14
C SER A 274 17.61 -11.25 -28.98
N SER A 275 16.93 -10.54 -28.08
CA SER A 275 17.48 -10.13 -26.80
C SER A 275 17.26 -11.24 -25.78
N GLU A 276 18.10 -12.27 -25.83
CA GLU A 276 18.30 -13.16 -24.70
C GLU A 276 19.20 -12.47 -23.67
N GLY A 277 18.80 -12.52 -22.40
CA GLY A 277 19.74 -12.43 -21.28
C GLY A 277 20.25 -11.05 -20.88
N ARG A 278 19.36 -10.10 -20.56
CA ARG A 278 19.71 -9.01 -19.64
C ARG A 278 18.66 -8.93 -18.54
N GLN A 279 18.90 -9.66 -17.45
CA GLN A 279 18.12 -9.58 -16.23
C GLN A 279 18.22 -8.13 -15.72
N VAL A 280 17.10 -7.41 -15.74
CA VAL A 280 17.01 -6.02 -15.30
C VAL A 280 17.29 -5.99 -13.80
N ARG A 281 18.53 -5.68 -13.42
CA ARG A 281 18.92 -5.37 -12.03
C ARG A 281 18.21 -4.08 -11.63
N GLY A 282 17.03 -4.20 -11.02
CA GLY A 282 16.21 -3.05 -10.60
C GLY A 282 14.81 -3.43 -10.12
N GLU A 283 14.36 -4.66 -10.36
CA GLU A 283 13.06 -5.14 -9.89
C GLU A 283 13.13 -5.52 -8.39
N GLY A 284 12.26 -4.93 -7.57
CA GLY A 284 12.27 -5.16 -6.12
C GLY A 284 11.72 -6.52 -5.71
N ALA A 285 12.00 -6.92 -4.47
CA ALA A 285 11.66 -8.24 -3.91
C ALA A 285 10.16 -8.61 -3.98
N TRP A 286 9.26 -7.65 -4.18
CA TRP A 286 7.83 -7.91 -4.37
C TRP A 286 7.48 -8.58 -5.70
N MET A 287 8.38 -8.57 -6.69
CA MET A 287 8.13 -9.24 -7.98
C MET A 287 8.13 -10.77 -7.87
N SER A 288 8.82 -11.33 -6.86
CA SER A 288 8.85 -12.77 -6.58
C SER A 288 7.66 -13.27 -5.74
N LEU A 289 6.81 -12.37 -5.25
CA LEU A 289 5.59 -12.77 -4.55
C LEU A 289 4.69 -13.64 -5.44
N PRO A 290 4.00 -14.64 -4.87
CA PRO A 290 2.93 -15.35 -5.57
C PRO A 290 1.94 -14.35 -6.18
N VAL A 291 1.53 -14.58 -7.44
CA VAL A 291 0.73 -13.63 -8.24
C VAL A 291 -0.49 -13.11 -7.46
N ARG A 292 -1.23 -14.00 -6.79
CA ARG A 292 -2.38 -13.61 -5.95
C ARG A 292 -1.99 -12.63 -4.85
N VAL A 293 -0.95 -12.93 -4.07
CA VAL A 293 -0.46 -12.08 -2.98
C VAL A 293 0.07 -10.74 -3.50
N ARG A 294 0.74 -10.75 -4.66
CA ARG A 294 1.22 -9.54 -5.33
C ARG A 294 0.06 -8.63 -5.70
N GLU A 295 -0.99 -9.16 -6.31
CA GLU A 295 -2.17 -8.41 -6.76
C GLU A 295 -3.13 -7.96 -5.65
N GLU A 296 -2.95 -8.47 -4.43
CA GLU A 296 -3.68 -8.03 -3.24
C GLU A 296 -3.15 -6.69 -2.65
N HIS A 297 -2.10 -6.09 -3.23
CA HIS A 297 -1.70 -4.72 -2.86
C HIS A 297 -2.84 -3.74 -3.18
N GLU A 298 -3.23 -2.94 -2.20
CA GLU A 298 -4.47 -2.15 -2.28
C GLU A 298 -4.45 -1.09 -3.41
N GLU A 299 -3.27 -0.59 -3.81
CA GLU A 299 -3.13 0.29 -4.99
C GLU A 299 -3.65 -0.34 -6.29
N TYR A 300 -3.67 -1.67 -6.43
CA TYR A 300 -4.24 -2.31 -7.61
C TYR A 300 -5.74 -2.06 -7.76
N GLN A 301 -6.47 -1.69 -6.70
CA GLN A 301 -7.87 -1.29 -6.82
C GLN A 301 -8.01 -0.04 -7.70
N TYR A 302 -7.15 0.96 -7.49
CA TYR A 302 -7.10 2.16 -8.32
C TYR A 302 -6.67 1.83 -9.76
N LEU A 303 -5.58 1.06 -9.93
CA LEU A 303 -5.05 0.74 -11.26
C LEU A 303 -6.02 -0.11 -12.10
N LYS A 304 -6.66 -1.11 -11.47
CA LYS A 304 -7.68 -1.95 -12.12
C LYS A 304 -8.90 -1.10 -12.51
N LEU A 305 -9.30 -0.14 -11.67
CA LEU A 305 -10.41 0.76 -11.98
C LEU A 305 -10.06 1.73 -13.13
N VAL A 306 -8.87 2.32 -13.15
CA VAL A 306 -8.40 3.14 -14.28
C VAL A 306 -8.44 2.35 -15.58
N ARG A 307 -7.87 1.13 -15.59
CA ARG A 307 -7.89 0.26 -16.77
C ARG A 307 -9.33 -0.04 -17.20
N ARG A 308 -10.20 -0.42 -16.27
CA ARG A 308 -11.61 -0.72 -16.55
C ARG A 308 -12.36 0.48 -17.14
N ILE A 309 -12.10 1.70 -16.67
CA ILE A 309 -12.69 2.92 -17.26
C ILE A 309 -12.19 3.14 -18.68
N MET A 310 -10.92 2.86 -18.96
CA MET A 310 -10.37 3.01 -20.32
C MET A 310 -10.86 1.94 -21.29
N ASP A 311 -11.12 0.72 -20.79
CA ASP A 311 -11.55 -0.41 -21.62
C ASP A 311 -13.08 -0.42 -21.83
N ASP A 312 -13.85 -0.17 -20.77
CA ASP A 312 -15.31 -0.33 -20.75
C ASP A 312 -16.08 1.01 -20.58
N GLY A 313 -15.38 2.12 -20.36
CA GLY A 313 -16.01 3.39 -20.01
C GLY A 313 -16.83 3.99 -21.15
N VAL A 314 -17.94 4.63 -20.78
CA VAL A 314 -18.81 5.30 -21.76
C VAL A 314 -18.21 6.66 -22.10
N PRO A 315 -18.00 6.97 -23.40
CA PRO A 315 -17.60 8.31 -23.83
C PRO A 315 -18.68 9.32 -23.49
N SER A 316 -18.28 10.45 -22.91
CA SER A 316 -19.20 11.54 -22.59
C SER A 316 -18.52 12.89 -22.81
N ASP A 317 -19.25 13.81 -23.42
CA ASP A 317 -18.90 15.23 -23.40
C ASP A 317 -18.99 15.75 -21.96
N ASP A 318 -18.13 16.68 -21.61
CA ASP A 318 -18.05 17.23 -20.26
C ASP A 318 -18.04 18.76 -20.27
N ARG A 319 -18.30 19.38 -19.11
CA ARG A 319 -18.42 20.86 -18.99
C ARG A 319 -17.16 21.62 -19.42
N THR A 320 -15.98 20.98 -19.43
CA THR A 320 -14.70 21.60 -19.81
C THR A 320 -14.40 21.43 -21.30
N GLY A 321 -15.22 20.67 -22.05
CA GLY A 321 -15.04 20.38 -23.47
C GLY A 321 -13.86 19.45 -23.79
N THR A 322 -13.31 18.73 -22.80
CA THR A 322 -12.18 17.80 -23.00
C THR A 322 -12.64 16.39 -23.41
N GLY A 323 -13.85 16.00 -23.00
CA GLY A 323 -14.38 14.66 -23.13
C GLY A 323 -13.80 13.70 -22.10
N THR A 324 -14.60 12.71 -21.72
CA THR A 324 -14.24 11.71 -20.70
C THR A 324 -14.65 10.31 -21.13
N LEU A 325 -13.98 9.30 -20.57
CA LEU A 325 -14.50 7.94 -20.43
C LEU A 325 -14.93 7.75 -18.98
N SER A 326 -16.14 7.24 -18.73
CA SER A 326 -16.68 7.14 -17.37
C SER A 326 -17.35 5.81 -17.06
N LEU A 327 -17.34 5.45 -15.77
CA LEU A 327 -18.17 4.41 -15.17
C LEU A 327 -18.94 5.02 -14.00
N PHE A 328 -20.20 4.61 -13.83
CA PHE A 328 -21.04 5.09 -12.74
C PHE A 328 -21.14 4.07 -11.60
N GLY A 329 -20.82 4.47 -10.38
CA GLY A 329 -20.92 3.64 -9.19
C GLY A 329 -19.76 2.65 -9.05
N CYS A 330 -18.66 3.11 -8.43
CA CYS A 330 -17.49 2.30 -8.12
C CYS A 330 -17.14 2.38 -6.63
N GLN A 331 -16.31 1.45 -6.15
CA GLN A 331 -15.84 1.45 -4.76
C GLN A 331 -14.38 0.98 -4.67
N MET A 332 -13.60 1.60 -3.78
CA MET A 332 -12.29 1.14 -3.34
C MET A 332 -12.22 1.13 -1.80
N ARG A 333 -11.38 0.28 -1.21
CA ARG A 333 -11.20 0.15 0.25
C ARG A 333 -9.72 0.10 0.62
N PHE A 334 -9.29 0.88 1.60
CA PHE A 334 -7.89 0.99 1.99
C PHE A 334 -7.73 0.78 3.50
N ASN A 335 -6.74 -0.02 3.90
CA ASN A 335 -6.45 -0.31 5.29
C ASN A 335 -5.50 0.74 5.87
N LEU A 336 -5.91 1.38 6.97
CA LEU A 336 -5.16 2.47 7.62
C LEU A 336 -4.37 2.01 8.84
N ARG A 337 -4.48 0.74 9.26
CA ARG A 337 -3.91 0.23 10.51
C ARG A 337 -2.37 0.20 10.51
N HIS A 338 -1.77 0.04 9.34
CA HIS A 338 -0.34 -0.28 9.22
C HIS A 338 0.41 0.52 8.15
N THR A 339 -0.32 1.09 7.20
CA THR A 339 0.16 1.81 6.02
C THR A 339 -0.76 3.00 5.75
N PHE A 340 -0.33 3.90 4.90
CA PHE A 340 -1.10 5.06 4.47
C PHE A 340 -1.25 5.02 2.94
N PRO A 341 -2.48 5.02 2.37
CA PRO A 341 -2.73 4.77 0.95
C PRO A 341 -2.38 6.00 0.09
N LEU A 342 -1.10 6.34 0.03
CA LEU A 342 -0.54 7.33 -0.88
C LEU A 342 0.06 6.61 -2.09
N LEU A 343 -0.58 6.76 -3.24
CA LEU A 343 -0.22 6.04 -4.47
C LEU A 343 1.28 6.16 -4.77
N THR A 344 1.86 5.04 -5.21
CA THR A 344 3.29 4.91 -5.48
C THR A 344 3.61 4.79 -6.96
N THR A 345 2.64 4.39 -7.79
CA THR A 345 2.79 4.33 -9.26
C THR A 345 2.95 5.70 -9.92
N LYS A 346 2.67 6.78 -9.20
CA LYS A 346 3.07 8.16 -9.52
C LYS A 346 3.29 8.94 -8.23
N ARG A 347 4.14 9.96 -8.27
CA ARG A 347 4.30 10.88 -7.13
C ARG A 347 3.06 11.75 -6.93
N VAL A 348 2.43 11.64 -5.77
CA VAL A 348 1.32 12.50 -5.31
C VAL A 348 1.90 13.70 -4.55
N PHE A 349 1.28 14.87 -4.70
CA PHE A 349 1.74 16.12 -4.08
C PHE A 349 1.35 16.19 -2.59
N TRP A 350 2.02 15.40 -1.74
CA TRP A 350 1.71 15.23 -0.32
C TRP A 350 1.55 16.55 0.46
N ARG A 351 2.46 17.51 0.28
CA ARG A 351 2.38 18.79 0.99
C ARG A 351 1.08 19.53 0.70
N ALA A 352 0.60 19.49 -0.54
CA ALA A 352 -0.69 20.08 -0.89
C ALA A 352 -1.86 19.32 -0.24
N VAL A 353 -1.80 17.99 -0.14
CA VAL A 353 -2.82 17.19 0.55
C VAL A 353 -2.96 17.61 2.01
N VAL A 354 -1.84 17.75 2.72
CA VAL A 354 -1.83 18.14 4.13
C VAL A 354 -2.39 19.55 4.31
N GLU A 355 -1.85 20.52 3.57
CA GLU A 355 -2.20 21.93 3.74
C GLU A 355 -3.62 22.25 3.29
N GLU A 356 -4.12 21.61 2.23
CA GLU A 356 -5.53 21.73 1.83
C GLU A 356 -6.47 21.12 2.87
N LEU A 357 -6.12 19.96 3.44
CA LEU A 357 -6.93 19.36 4.49
C LEU A 357 -7.02 20.26 5.72
N LEU A 358 -5.89 20.83 6.17
CA LEU A 358 -5.87 21.78 7.28
C LEU A 358 -6.70 23.03 6.93
N TRP A 359 -6.59 23.55 5.70
CA TRP A 359 -7.42 24.65 5.21
C TRP A 359 -8.92 24.35 5.25
N PHE A 360 -9.34 23.12 4.89
CA PHE A 360 -10.73 22.67 5.05
C PHE A 360 -11.13 22.56 6.53
N ILE A 361 -10.26 21.98 7.38
CA ILE A 361 -10.51 21.87 8.82
C ILE A 361 -10.78 23.26 9.39
N HIS A 362 -9.95 24.25 9.10
CA HIS A 362 -10.14 25.64 9.57
C HIS A 362 -11.34 26.38 8.97
N GLY A 363 -12.15 25.74 8.11
CA GLY A 363 -13.31 26.38 7.51
C GLY A 363 -12.97 27.47 6.48
N SER A 364 -11.71 27.55 6.05
CA SER A 364 -11.24 28.61 5.19
C SER A 364 -11.81 28.48 3.78
N THR A 365 -12.00 29.63 3.12
CA THR A 365 -12.49 29.75 1.73
C THR A 365 -11.59 30.63 0.87
N ASN A 366 -10.49 31.11 1.44
CA ASN A 366 -9.49 31.96 0.79
C ASN A 366 -8.37 31.13 0.16
N ALA A 367 -8.35 31.02 -1.17
CA ALA A 367 -7.32 30.29 -1.91
C ALA A 367 -5.92 30.93 -1.78
N LYS A 368 -5.83 32.23 -1.46
CA LYS A 368 -4.55 32.94 -1.31
C LYS A 368 -3.70 32.37 -0.17
N LEU A 369 -4.34 31.86 0.89
CA LEU A 369 -3.62 31.20 2.00
C LEU A 369 -2.86 29.93 1.56
N LEU A 370 -3.36 29.24 0.54
CA LEU A 370 -2.66 28.11 -0.09
C LEU A 370 -1.58 28.62 -1.05
N GLN A 371 -1.86 29.68 -1.81
CA GLN A 371 -0.90 30.31 -2.72
C GLN A 371 0.34 30.86 -1.98
N ASP A 372 0.14 31.48 -0.82
CA ASP A 372 1.23 31.99 0.04
C ASP A 372 2.15 30.85 0.53
N LYS A 373 1.64 29.62 0.57
CA LYS A 373 2.40 28.39 0.87
C LYS A 373 2.97 27.73 -0.39
N GLY A 374 2.77 28.29 -1.58
CA GLY A 374 3.21 27.75 -2.87
C GLY A 374 2.34 26.59 -3.37
N ILE A 375 1.06 26.56 -2.99
CA ILE A 375 0.10 25.53 -3.38
C ILE A 375 -0.97 26.15 -4.28
N HIS A 376 -0.96 25.74 -5.54
CA HIS A 376 -1.70 26.37 -6.64
C HIS A 376 -2.86 25.51 -7.17
N ILE A 377 -3.35 24.56 -6.38
CA ILE A 377 -4.37 23.58 -6.82
C ILE A 377 -5.75 24.21 -7.04
N TRP A 378 -6.02 25.38 -6.43
CA TRP A 378 -7.29 26.12 -6.57
C TRP A 378 -7.20 27.32 -7.51
N ASP A 379 -6.02 27.66 -8.04
CA ASP A 379 -5.80 28.91 -8.79
C ASP A 379 -6.71 29.05 -10.01
N GLY A 380 -6.90 27.95 -10.76
CA GLY A 380 -7.79 27.95 -11.93
C GLY A 380 -9.22 28.32 -11.55
N ASN A 381 -9.76 27.69 -10.50
CA ASN A 381 -11.13 27.89 -10.02
C ASN A 381 -11.32 29.18 -9.21
N ALA A 382 -10.24 29.80 -8.75
CA ALA A 382 -10.28 31.04 -7.97
C ALA A 382 -9.98 32.29 -8.81
N SER A 383 -9.57 32.11 -10.07
CA SER A 383 -9.18 33.20 -10.97
C SER A 383 -10.34 34.13 -11.31
N ARG A 384 -10.05 35.42 -11.49
CA ARG A 384 -11.05 36.42 -11.89
C ARG A 384 -11.87 36.00 -13.12
N PRO A 385 -11.27 35.55 -14.25
CA PRO A 385 -12.04 35.14 -15.42
C PRO A 385 -12.98 33.95 -15.15
N TYR A 386 -12.57 33.00 -14.32
CA TYR A 386 -13.38 31.84 -13.98
C TYR A 386 -14.58 32.24 -13.11
N LEU A 387 -14.35 33.05 -12.07
CA LEU A 387 -15.42 33.57 -11.22
C LEU A 387 -16.45 34.40 -12.02
N ASP A 388 -15.99 35.23 -12.96
CA ASP A 388 -16.87 36.00 -13.86
C ASP A 388 -17.69 35.08 -14.77
N SER A 389 -17.10 33.99 -15.26
CA SER A 389 -17.83 32.99 -16.07
C SER A 389 -18.98 32.31 -15.34
N LEU A 390 -18.93 32.29 -13.99
CA LEU A 390 -19.99 31.78 -13.11
C LEU A 390 -21.00 32.86 -12.70
N GLY A 391 -20.80 34.12 -13.13
CA GLY A 391 -21.61 35.27 -12.72
C GLY A 391 -21.29 35.79 -11.31
N LEU A 392 -20.15 35.40 -10.72
CA LEU A 392 -19.71 35.82 -9.39
C LEU A 392 -18.83 37.07 -9.48
N THR A 393 -19.34 38.13 -10.12
CA THR A 393 -18.57 39.36 -10.44
C THR A 393 -18.15 40.16 -9.22
N ASP A 394 -18.94 40.11 -8.14
CA ASP A 394 -18.70 40.87 -6.91
C ASP A 394 -17.78 40.13 -5.92
N ARG A 395 -17.44 38.86 -6.22
CA ARG A 395 -16.59 38.01 -5.38
C ARG A 395 -15.13 38.39 -5.60
N GLU A 396 -14.31 38.53 -4.55
CA GLU A 396 -12.87 38.83 -4.72
C GLU A 396 -12.13 37.67 -5.43
N GLU A 397 -11.13 37.97 -6.25
CA GLU A 397 -10.24 36.91 -6.78
C GLU A 397 -9.56 36.17 -5.61
N GLY A 398 -9.58 34.84 -5.64
CA GLY A 398 -9.13 34.01 -4.52
C GLY A 398 -10.24 33.53 -3.58
N ASP A 399 -11.41 34.19 -3.59
CA ASP A 399 -12.57 33.76 -2.78
C ASP A 399 -13.30 32.63 -3.53
N LEU A 400 -13.36 31.44 -2.92
CA LEU A 400 -14.01 30.26 -3.51
C LEU A 400 -15.51 30.15 -3.16
N GLY A 401 -16.02 31.03 -2.29
CA GLY A 401 -17.36 30.95 -1.73
C GLY A 401 -17.50 29.88 -0.65
N PRO A 402 -18.74 29.54 -0.27
CA PRO A 402 -19.05 28.64 0.84
C PRO A 402 -18.77 27.16 0.50
N VAL A 403 -17.56 26.84 0.07
CA VAL A 403 -17.11 25.50 -0.34
C VAL A 403 -16.73 24.64 0.87
N TYR A 404 -16.61 23.33 0.67
CA TYR A 404 -16.02 22.32 1.57
C TYR A 404 -15.90 22.70 3.07
N GLY A 405 -14.76 23.25 3.50
CA GLY A 405 -14.48 23.59 4.89
C GLY A 405 -15.52 24.51 5.51
N PHE A 406 -16.01 25.51 4.77
CA PHE A 406 -17.12 26.36 5.22
C PHE A 406 -18.36 25.52 5.54
N GLN A 407 -18.71 24.57 4.68
CA GLN A 407 -19.83 23.67 4.96
C GLN A 407 -19.53 22.73 6.13
N TRP A 408 -18.27 22.35 6.37
CA TRP A 408 -17.91 21.51 7.51
C TRP A 408 -18.06 22.23 8.85
N ARG A 409 -17.70 23.52 8.91
CA ARG A 409 -17.67 24.31 10.16
C ARG A 409 -18.88 25.22 10.35
N HIS A 410 -19.55 25.60 9.27
CA HIS A 410 -20.57 26.65 9.23
C HIS A 410 -21.76 26.26 8.32
N PHE A 411 -22.17 24.98 8.32
CA PHE A 411 -23.25 24.51 7.44
C PHE A 411 -24.54 25.34 7.63
N GLY A 412 -25.06 25.91 6.54
CA GLY A 412 -26.27 26.75 6.55
C GLY A 412 -26.07 28.18 7.07
N ALA A 413 -24.84 28.60 7.38
CA ALA A 413 -24.55 30.01 7.66
C ALA A 413 -24.63 30.84 6.37
N ARG A 414 -25.08 32.10 6.48
CA ARG A 414 -25.11 33.02 5.33
C ARG A 414 -23.69 33.47 5.00
N TYR A 415 -23.17 33.00 3.86
CA TYR A 415 -21.88 33.45 3.35
C TYR A 415 -21.89 34.95 3.02
N ARG A 416 -20.79 35.64 3.35
CA ARG A 416 -20.53 37.05 3.03
C ARG A 416 -19.35 37.14 2.07
N ASP A 417 -18.15 36.91 2.58
CA ASP A 417 -16.88 36.87 1.84
C ASP A 417 -15.86 36.01 2.60
N MET A 418 -14.69 35.79 2.01
CA MET A 418 -13.62 34.99 2.60
C MET A 418 -12.89 35.62 3.80
N HIS A 419 -13.16 36.89 4.13
CA HIS A 419 -12.53 37.61 5.24
C HIS A 419 -13.42 37.73 6.48
N ALA A 420 -14.72 37.47 6.32
CA ALA A 420 -15.68 37.58 7.40
C ALA A 420 -15.51 36.50 8.48
N GLU A 421 -15.79 36.88 9.73
CA GLU A 421 -15.86 35.95 10.86
C GLU A 421 -17.17 35.17 10.84
N TYR A 422 -17.07 33.83 10.87
CA TYR A 422 -18.21 32.91 10.88
C TYR A 422 -18.33 32.09 12.17
N SER A 423 -17.47 32.33 13.17
CA SER A 423 -17.51 31.62 14.44
C SER A 423 -18.90 31.66 15.07
N GLY A 424 -19.40 30.48 15.48
CA GLY A 424 -20.73 30.30 16.06
C GLY A 424 -21.91 30.40 15.08
N GLN A 425 -21.67 30.56 13.78
CA GLN A 425 -22.73 30.58 12.76
C GLN A 425 -22.86 29.23 12.07
N GLY A 426 -24.11 28.84 11.74
CA GLY A 426 -24.41 27.57 11.10
C GLY A 426 -24.22 26.38 12.04
N VAL A 427 -24.00 25.20 11.46
CA VAL A 427 -23.71 23.96 12.19
C VAL A 427 -22.25 23.55 11.96
N ASP A 428 -21.49 23.41 13.05
CA ASP A 428 -20.14 22.81 13.02
C ASP A 428 -20.26 21.28 13.02
N GLN A 429 -20.29 20.71 11.82
CA GLN A 429 -20.42 19.27 11.60
C GLN A 429 -19.16 18.53 12.03
N LEU A 430 -17.96 19.11 11.85
CA LEU A 430 -16.71 18.46 12.26
C LEU A 430 -16.64 18.34 13.79
N ALA A 431 -17.02 19.38 14.51
CA ALA A 431 -17.12 19.35 15.97
C ALA A 431 -18.17 18.33 16.45
N ASP A 432 -19.36 18.26 15.83
CA ASP A 432 -20.39 17.27 16.16
C ASP A 432 -19.91 15.83 15.88
N VAL A 433 -19.23 15.58 14.77
CA VAL A 433 -18.60 14.29 14.46
C VAL A 433 -17.63 13.87 15.56
N ILE A 434 -16.68 14.74 15.92
CA ILE A 434 -15.68 14.45 16.96
C ILE A 434 -16.37 14.24 18.32
N HIS A 435 -17.35 15.08 18.65
CA HIS A 435 -18.13 14.94 19.88
C HIS A 435 -18.82 13.57 19.95
N ARG A 436 -19.56 13.17 18.90
CA ARG A 436 -20.26 11.88 18.85
C ARG A 436 -19.29 10.71 18.93
N ILE A 437 -18.14 10.77 18.26
CA ILE A 437 -17.13 9.72 18.36
C ILE A 437 -16.68 9.54 19.82
N LYS A 438 -16.48 10.64 20.54
CA LYS A 438 -16.04 10.62 21.95
C LYS A 438 -17.15 10.19 22.92
N THR A 439 -18.40 10.57 22.69
CA THR A 439 -19.49 10.41 23.68
C THR A 439 -20.48 9.30 23.34
N ASN A 440 -20.69 8.98 22.07
CA ASN A 440 -21.57 7.92 21.60
C ASN A 440 -21.01 7.24 20.32
N PRO A 441 -19.88 6.52 20.42
CA PRO A 441 -19.18 5.95 19.25
C PRO A 441 -20.03 4.95 18.45
N SER A 442 -21.08 4.40 19.04
CA SER A 442 -22.00 3.46 18.38
C SER A 442 -23.08 4.15 17.52
N ASP A 443 -23.14 5.49 17.55
CA ASP A 443 -24.10 6.27 16.77
C ASP A 443 -23.91 6.00 15.27
N ARG A 444 -25.03 5.83 14.56
CA ARG A 444 -25.05 5.59 13.12
C ARG A 444 -25.18 6.89 12.31
N ARG A 445 -25.19 8.03 12.99
CA ARG A 445 -25.38 9.39 12.44
C ARG A 445 -24.12 10.25 12.51
N ILE A 446 -22.95 9.63 12.66
CA ILE A 446 -21.66 10.32 12.60
C ILE A 446 -21.32 10.60 11.12
N LEU A 447 -21.86 11.70 10.58
CA LEU A 447 -21.68 12.12 9.19
C LEU A 447 -21.30 13.60 9.07
N MET A 448 -20.67 13.95 7.96
CA MET A 448 -20.34 15.32 7.58
C MET A 448 -20.60 15.51 6.07
N SER A 449 -21.37 16.54 5.70
CA SER A 449 -21.76 16.84 4.32
C SER A 449 -21.21 18.19 3.86
N ALA A 450 -20.66 18.24 2.65
CA ALA A 450 -20.37 19.49 1.96
C ALA A 450 -21.51 19.92 1.02
N TRP A 451 -22.51 19.07 0.79
CA TRP A 451 -23.55 19.33 -0.20
C TRP A 451 -24.72 20.12 0.38
N ASN A 452 -24.69 21.43 0.18
CA ASN A 452 -25.78 22.33 0.53
C ASN A 452 -26.45 22.91 -0.73
N PRO A 453 -27.66 22.46 -1.12
CA PRO A 453 -28.37 22.94 -2.29
C PRO A 453 -28.57 24.46 -2.36
N THR A 454 -28.70 25.15 -1.22
CA THR A 454 -28.90 26.61 -1.20
C THR A 454 -27.64 27.37 -1.55
N ASP A 455 -26.48 26.80 -1.25
CA ASP A 455 -25.19 27.49 -1.38
C ASP A 455 -24.47 27.14 -2.68
N ILE A 456 -24.84 26.04 -3.36
CA ILE A 456 -24.22 25.59 -4.61
C ILE A 456 -24.10 26.71 -5.66
N PRO A 457 -25.13 27.55 -5.92
CA PRO A 457 -25.01 28.65 -6.89
C PRO A 457 -23.97 29.71 -6.51
N HIS A 458 -23.53 29.73 -5.24
CA HIS A 458 -22.56 30.69 -4.73
C HIS A 458 -21.14 30.12 -4.63
N MET A 459 -20.93 28.85 -4.92
CA MET A 459 -19.62 28.19 -4.85
C MET A 459 -18.88 28.31 -6.19
N ALA A 460 -17.57 28.58 -6.13
CA ALA A 460 -16.72 28.55 -7.33
C ALA A 460 -16.69 27.15 -7.97
N LEU A 461 -16.76 26.09 -7.16
CA LEU A 461 -16.90 24.73 -7.66
C LEU A 461 -17.80 23.92 -6.71
N PRO A 462 -18.91 23.33 -7.20
CA PRO A 462 -19.74 22.47 -6.36
C PRO A 462 -18.93 21.28 -5.80
N PRO A 463 -19.15 20.86 -4.54
CA PRO A 463 -18.26 19.89 -3.88
C PRO A 463 -18.19 18.56 -4.60
N CYS A 464 -16.98 18.09 -4.91
CA CYS A 464 -16.78 16.77 -5.52
C CYS A 464 -16.93 15.65 -4.48
N HIS A 465 -16.24 15.75 -3.34
CA HIS A 465 -16.37 14.86 -2.19
C HIS A 465 -17.50 15.37 -1.28
N VAL A 466 -18.65 14.72 -1.40
CA VAL A 466 -19.96 15.25 -0.98
C VAL A 466 -20.25 14.92 0.48
N LEU A 467 -20.06 13.66 0.88
CA LEU A 467 -20.53 13.15 2.17
C LEU A 467 -19.52 12.16 2.73
N ALA A 468 -19.11 12.34 3.98
CA ALA A 468 -18.32 11.38 4.73
C ALA A 468 -19.13 10.83 5.90
N GLN A 469 -19.06 9.51 6.12
CA GLN A 469 -19.62 8.83 7.28
C GLN A 469 -18.50 8.14 8.04
N PHE A 470 -18.52 8.26 9.36
CA PHE A 470 -17.56 7.63 10.26
C PHE A 470 -18.19 6.47 11.01
N TYR A 471 -17.37 5.48 11.34
CA TYR A 471 -17.79 4.27 12.03
C TYR A 471 -16.74 3.86 13.06
N VAL A 472 -17.15 3.71 14.32
CA VAL A 472 -16.28 3.23 15.39
C VAL A 472 -16.62 1.79 15.73
N ALA A 473 -15.63 0.92 15.71
CA ALA A 473 -15.77 -0.45 16.18
C ALA A 473 -14.44 -1.00 16.67
N ARG A 474 -14.44 -1.74 17.78
CA ARG A 474 -13.25 -2.37 18.36
C ARG A 474 -12.09 -1.38 18.59
N GLY A 475 -12.41 -0.18 19.07
CA GLY A 475 -11.42 0.88 19.29
C GLY A 475 -10.82 1.47 18.00
N GLU A 476 -11.36 1.14 16.83
CA GLU A 476 -10.91 1.65 15.52
C GLU A 476 -11.92 2.62 14.90
N LEU A 477 -11.45 3.67 14.24
CA LEU A 477 -12.23 4.63 13.45
C LEU A 477 -12.05 4.36 11.95
N SER A 478 -13.15 4.08 11.26
CA SER A 478 -13.21 3.99 9.80
C SER A 478 -13.98 5.16 9.20
N CYS A 479 -13.69 5.49 7.94
CA CYS A 479 -14.37 6.54 7.18
C CYS A 479 -14.83 5.99 5.82
N GLN A 480 -16.08 6.28 5.46
CA GLN A 480 -16.59 6.11 4.10
C GLN A 480 -16.86 7.46 3.47
N LEU A 481 -16.25 7.73 2.32
CA LEU A 481 -16.50 8.92 1.51
C LEU A 481 -17.37 8.57 0.30
N TYR A 482 -18.43 9.34 0.07
CA TYR A 482 -19.11 9.42 -1.23
C TYR A 482 -18.63 10.65 -2.00
N GLN A 483 -18.06 10.41 -3.19
CA GLN A 483 -17.60 11.44 -4.11
C GLN A 483 -18.43 11.37 -5.39
N ARG A 484 -19.13 12.45 -5.75
CA ARG A 484 -20.07 12.45 -6.90
C ARG A 484 -19.37 12.40 -8.26
N SER A 485 -18.16 12.95 -8.34
CA SER A 485 -17.41 13.18 -9.58
C SER A 485 -15.92 13.04 -9.30
N CYS A 486 -15.28 12.12 -10.02
CA CYS A 486 -14.00 11.56 -9.61
C CYS A 486 -13.04 11.50 -10.81
N ASP A 487 -12.26 12.56 -10.98
CA ASP A 487 -11.12 12.57 -11.90
C ASP A 487 -10.08 11.55 -11.41
N MET A 488 -10.01 10.42 -12.11
CA MET A 488 -9.10 9.33 -11.79
C MET A 488 -7.63 9.70 -12.05
N GLY A 489 -7.36 10.66 -12.94
CA GLY A 489 -6.01 11.13 -13.27
C GLY A 489 -5.39 12.00 -12.18
N LEU A 490 -6.15 12.98 -11.68
CA LEU A 490 -5.64 13.98 -10.72
C LEU A 490 -6.31 13.88 -9.35
N GLY A 491 -7.63 14.00 -9.30
CA GLY A 491 -8.39 14.18 -8.06
C GLY A 491 -8.37 12.96 -7.13
N VAL A 492 -8.69 11.77 -7.65
CA VAL A 492 -8.87 10.55 -6.83
C VAL A 492 -7.63 10.19 -6.01
N PRO A 493 -6.39 10.16 -6.55
CA PRO A 493 -5.18 9.95 -5.74
C PRO A 493 -5.05 10.95 -4.57
N PHE A 494 -5.44 12.20 -4.80
CA PHE A 494 -5.43 13.26 -3.79
C PHE A 494 -6.52 13.03 -2.73
N ASN A 495 -7.74 12.69 -3.15
CA ASN A 495 -8.88 12.46 -2.26
C ASN A 495 -8.71 11.21 -1.39
N ILE A 496 -8.10 10.14 -1.92
CA ILE A 496 -7.74 8.96 -1.13
C ILE A 496 -6.83 9.36 0.02
N ALA A 497 -5.77 10.11 -0.26
CA ALA A 497 -4.82 10.56 0.75
C ALA A 497 -5.47 11.54 1.75
N SER A 498 -6.24 12.51 1.27
CA SER A 498 -6.87 13.55 2.11
C SER A 498 -7.84 12.96 3.14
N TYR A 499 -8.78 12.10 2.74
CA TYR A 499 -9.73 11.51 3.69
C TYR A 499 -9.13 10.40 4.55
N SER A 500 -8.10 9.71 4.05
CA SER A 500 -7.30 8.82 4.91
C SER A 500 -6.60 9.62 6.02
N LEU A 501 -6.02 10.77 5.69
CA LEU A 501 -5.37 11.65 6.66
C LEU A 501 -6.39 12.23 7.65
N LEU A 502 -7.54 12.71 7.19
CA LEU A 502 -8.62 13.19 8.06
C LEU A 502 -9.04 12.11 9.08
N THR A 503 -9.15 10.85 8.63
CA THR A 503 -9.46 9.71 9.49
C THR A 503 -8.39 9.49 10.55
N LEU A 504 -7.10 9.59 10.17
CA LEU A 504 -5.98 9.49 11.10
C LEU A 504 -6.00 10.62 12.16
N LEU A 505 -6.27 11.86 11.74
CA LEU A 505 -6.32 13.02 12.66
C LEU A 505 -7.48 12.92 13.65
N ILE A 506 -8.68 12.58 13.17
CA ILE A 506 -9.86 12.38 14.02
C ILE A 506 -9.63 11.20 14.97
N ALA A 507 -9.07 10.08 14.49
CA ALA A 507 -8.74 8.95 15.34
C ALA A 507 -7.78 9.36 16.47
N SER A 508 -6.74 10.13 16.14
CA SER A 508 -5.75 10.64 17.11
C SER A 508 -6.40 11.47 18.23
N VAL A 509 -7.19 12.50 17.90
CA VAL A 509 -7.81 13.39 18.90
C VAL A 509 -8.94 12.73 19.69
N CYS A 510 -9.43 11.58 19.21
CA CYS A 510 -10.43 10.76 19.87
C CYS A 510 -9.84 9.56 20.63
N GLY A 511 -8.52 9.37 20.63
CA GLY A 511 -7.86 8.24 21.31
C GLY A 511 -8.17 6.88 20.67
N LEU A 512 -8.51 6.85 19.38
CA LEU A 512 -8.84 5.65 18.62
C LEU A 512 -7.69 5.24 17.69
N GLN A 513 -7.70 3.99 17.23
CA GLN A 513 -6.82 3.52 16.16
C GLN A 513 -7.45 3.78 14.78
N PRO A 514 -6.68 4.03 13.71
CA PRO A 514 -7.22 4.08 12.36
C PRO A 514 -7.67 2.70 11.88
N GLY A 515 -8.86 2.61 11.30
CA GLY A 515 -9.44 1.39 10.73
C GLY A 515 -9.28 1.32 9.22
N GLU A 516 -10.35 1.65 8.49
CA GLU A 516 -10.40 1.61 7.02
C GLU A 516 -10.89 2.92 6.42
N PHE A 517 -10.38 3.26 5.24
CA PHE A 517 -10.97 4.26 4.36
C PHE A 517 -11.70 3.57 3.19
N VAL A 518 -12.97 3.91 2.98
CA VAL A 518 -13.80 3.39 1.89
C VAL A 518 -14.18 4.53 0.97
N HIS A 519 -13.81 4.43 -0.30
CA HIS A 519 -14.08 5.47 -1.30
C HIS A 519 -15.18 4.97 -2.24
N VAL A 520 -16.36 5.56 -2.13
CA VAL A 520 -17.50 5.33 -3.03
C VAL A 520 -17.50 6.44 -4.08
N LEU A 521 -17.41 6.05 -5.34
CA LEU A 521 -17.27 6.96 -6.48
C LEU A 521 -18.57 6.93 -7.29
N GLY A 522 -19.18 8.09 -7.50
CA GLY A 522 -20.32 8.29 -8.39
C GLY A 522 -19.88 8.18 -9.84
N ASP A 523 -19.71 9.31 -10.51
CA ASP A 523 -19.07 9.38 -11.81
C ASP A 523 -17.55 9.24 -11.65
N ALA A 524 -17.01 8.07 -11.98
CA ALA A 524 -15.58 7.81 -12.02
C ALA A 524 -15.09 7.87 -13.46
N HIS A 525 -14.24 8.86 -13.77
CA HIS A 525 -13.87 9.16 -15.14
C HIS A 525 -12.38 9.40 -15.35
N VAL A 526 -11.97 9.17 -16.59
CA VAL A 526 -10.67 9.53 -17.14
C VAL A 526 -10.90 10.56 -18.23
N TYR A 527 -10.30 11.74 -18.09
CA TYR A 527 -10.28 12.73 -19.17
C TYR A 527 -9.51 12.21 -20.38
N SER A 528 -9.96 12.54 -21.59
CA SER A 528 -9.33 12.10 -22.83
C SER A 528 -7.85 12.48 -22.91
N ASN A 529 -7.50 13.66 -22.39
CA ASN A 529 -6.11 14.16 -22.34
C ASN A 529 -5.24 13.50 -21.24
N HIS A 530 -5.81 12.62 -20.40
CA HIS A 530 -5.10 11.85 -19.37
C HIS A 530 -4.88 10.39 -19.76
N ILE A 531 -5.48 9.91 -20.85
CA ILE A 531 -5.38 8.51 -21.31
C ILE A 531 -3.92 8.08 -21.45
N ASP A 532 -3.10 8.82 -22.20
CA ASP A 532 -1.70 8.45 -22.44
C ASP A 532 -0.84 8.55 -21.17
N PRO A 533 -0.91 9.63 -20.36
CA PRO A 533 -0.30 9.66 -19.04
C PRO A 533 -0.68 8.48 -18.13
N LEU A 534 -1.94 8.06 -18.14
CA LEU A 534 -2.42 6.93 -17.35
C LEU A 534 -1.94 5.58 -17.90
N LYS A 535 -1.81 5.41 -19.23
CA LYS A 535 -1.14 4.24 -19.82
C LYS A 535 0.30 4.10 -19.33
N LEU A 536 1.03 5.21 -19.22
CA LEU A 536 2.36 5.23 -18.61
C LEU A 536 2.30 4.82 -17.13
N GLN A 537 1.35 5.36 -16.36
CA GLN A 537 1.18 4.98 -14.95
C GLN A 537 0.88 3.48 -14.79
N LEU A 538 0.06 2.89 -15.66
CA LEU A 538 -0.33 1.48 -15.61
C LEU A 538 0.81 0.50 -15.90
N GLN A 539 1.94 0.97 -16.45
CA GLN A 539 3.17 0.19 -16.62
C GLN A 539 4.00 0.12 -15.33
N ASN A 540 3.78 1.03 -14.39
CA ASN A 540 4.50 1.06 -13.12
C ASN A 540 3.92 0.01 -12.17
N THR A 541 4.75 -0.94 -11.73
CA THR A 541 4.39 -1.82 -10.60
C THR A 541 4.31 -0.99 -9.31
N PRO A 542 3.26 -1.15 -8.48
CA PRO A 542 3.20 -0.54 -7.16
C PRO A 542 4.44 -0.86 -6.32
N ARG A 543 4.73 0.04 -5.38
CA ARG A 543 5.72 -0.13 -4.32
C ARG A 543 4.98 -0.10 -2.97
N PRO A 544 5.58 -0.63 -1.89
CA PRO A 544 4.96 -0.56 -0.56
C PRO A 544 4.48 0.84 -0.22
N PHE A 545 3.25 0.95 0.27
CA PHE A 545 2.72 2.21 0.75
C PHE A 545 3.56 2.79 1.91
N PRO A 546 3.62 4.13 2.03
CA PRO A 546 4.29 4.78 3.14
C PRO A 546 3.51 4.63 4.45
N ARG A 547 4.02 5.26 5.51
CA ARG A 547 3.31 5.49 6.76
C ARG A 547 3.22 6.98 7.05
N VAL A 548 2.17 7.38 7.76
CA VAL A 548 2.06 8.72 8.33
C VAL A 548 2.18 8.60 9.85
N ARG A 549 3.01 9.45 10.46
CA ARG A 549 3.09 9.61 11.91
C ARG A 549 2.45 10.95 12.27
N ILE A 550 1.54 10.91 13.23
CA ILE A 550 0.86 12.09 13.77
C ILE A 550 1.48 12.42 15.13
N ASN A 551 1.73 13.70 15.40
CA ASN A 551 2.18 14.16 16.70
C ASN A 551 1.11 13.85 17.77
N PRO A 552 1.38 12.94 18.73
CA PRO A 552 0.39 12.54 19.72
C PRO A 552 0.11 13.61 20.78
N ALA A 553 0.90 14.69 20.83
CA ALA A 553 0.69 15.79 21.78
C ALA A 553 -0.46 16.72 21.37
N VAL A 554 -0.89 16.69 20.11
CA VAL A 554 -2.00 17.51 19.61
C VAL A 554 -3.32 16.81 19.97
N ALA A 555 -4.07 17.41 20.90
CA ALA A 555 -5.32 16.84 21.43
C ALA A 555 -6.59 17.42 20.78
N ASP A 556 -6.44 18.43 19.94
CA ASP A 556 -7.53 19.16 19.29
C ASP A 556 -7.31 19.24 17.77
N ILE A 557 -8.39 19.04 17.01
CA ILE A 557 -8.31 18.93 15.54
C ILE A 557 -7.87 20.24 14.89
N ASP A 558 -8.23 21.38 15.51
CA ASP A 558 -7.94 22.72 14.99
C ASP A 558 -6.49 23.15 15.24
N SER A 559 -5.81 22.43 16.13
CA SER A 559 -4.44 22.72 16.56
C SER A 559 -3.37 22.04 15.69
N PHE A 560 -3.75 21.16 14.75
CA PHE A 560 -2.77 20.52 13.87
C PHE A 560 -2.12 21.50 12.90
N THR A 561 -0.81 21.36 12.75
CA THR A 561 -0.03 22.02 11.70
C THR A 561 0.63 20.99 10.78
N ALA A 562 1.16 21.44 9.64
CA ALA A 562 1.88 20.55 8.73
C ALA A 562 3.12 19.89 9.38
N ALA A 563 3.71 20.51 10.41
CA ALA A 563 4.85 19.97 11.15
C ALA A 563 4.47 18.80 12.08
N ASP A 564 3.18 18.63 12.37
CA ASP A 564 2.69 17.54 13.22
C ASP A 564 2.44 16.24 12.44
N ILE A 565 2.70 16.24 11.13
CA ILE A 565 2.30 15.20 10.19
C ILE A 565 3.50 14.75 9.34
N ASP A 566 4.16 13.67 9.77
CA ASP A 566 5.36 13.14 9.12
C ASP A 566 5.04 11.99 8.17
N LEU A 567 5.48 12.11 6.92
CA LEU A 567 5.42 11.04 5.92
C LEU A 567 6.71 10.22 5.91
N VAL A 568 6.61 8.92 6.18
CA VAL A 568 7.77 8.02 6.33
C VAL A 568 7.75 6.94 5.25
N GLY A 569 8.88 6.78 4.56
CA GLY A 569 9.10 5.68 3.62
C GLY A 569 8.38 5.82 2.28
N TYR A 570 8.02 7.04 1.86
CA TYR A 570 7.39 7.28 0.57
C TYR A 570 8.41 7.26 -0.57
N ASN A 571 8.44 6.16 -1.32
CA ASN A 571 9.33 5.95 -2.46
C ASN A 571 8.52 5.71 -3.76
N PRO A 572 7.78 6.71 -4.28
CA PRO A 572 6.99 6.54 -5.49
C PRO A 572 7.87 6.52 -6.74
N HIS A 573 7.28 6.09 -7.84
CA HIS A 573 7.74 6.39 -9.19
C HIS A 573 7.71 7.90 -9.47
N ALA A 574 8.28 8.31 -10.60
CA ALA A 574 8.37 9.71 -10.98
C ALA A 574 6.99 10.39 -11.07
N LYS A 575 6.98 11.73 -11.00
CA LYS A 575 5.78 12.52 -11.29
C LYS A 575 5.37 12.28 -12.74
N ILE A 576 4.08 12.05 -12.97
CA ILE A 576 3.48 12.04 -14.30
C ILE A 576 2.68 13.33 -14.44
N SER A 577 3.00 14.12 -15.46
CA SER A 577 2.32 15.41 -15.69
C SER A 577 0.96 15.19 -16.35
N MET A 578 -0.09 15.74 -15.76
CA MET A 578 -1.45 15.75 -16.30
C MET A 578 -2.00 17.17 -16.13
N ARG A 579 -2.57 17.73 -17.20
CA ARG A 579 -3.16 19.08 -17.15
C ARG A 579 -4.58 18.98 -16.60
N MET A 580 -4.89 19.81 -15.62
CA MET A 580 -6.25 19.93 -15.10
C MET A 580 -7.19 20.48 -16.19
N ALA A 581 -8.38 19.92 -16.27
CA ALA A 581 -9.44 20.42 -17.13
C ALA A 581 -10.21 21.51 -16.36
N VAL A 582 -10.24 22.74 -16.89
CA VAL A 582 -10.88 23.91 -16.24
C VAL A 582 -12.26 24.14 -16.84
#